data_AF-A0A9E4DL77-F1
#
_entry.id   AF-A0A9E4DL77-F1
#
_cell.length_a   1.000
_cell.length_b   1.000
_cell.length_c   1.000
_cell.angle_alpha   90.00
_cell.angle_beta   90.00
_cell.angle_gamma   90.00
#
_symmetry.space_group_name_H-M   'P 1'
#
loop_
_entity.id
_entity.type
_entity.pdbx_description
1 polymer ?
#
loop_
_entity_poly.entity_id
_entity_poly.type
_entity_poly.pdbx_seq_one_letter_code
_entity_poly.pdbx_strand_id
1 'polypeptide(L)'
;QALFAAQPGPVLLSVPYNVQKETVDETVLEQVHFPDAMVRDAGQPGAIAQLAQLIRGAERPVIIAGYGCIKAGARGEVASISEGLDIPVATSLKGKGIVTEGSPLSLGCLGVTSNGEARRYIEEHADL
;
A
#
# COMPACT_ATOMS: atom_id res chain seq x y z
N GLN A 1 11.52 -1.79 18.65
CA GLN A 1 11.49 -1.64 17.18
C GLN A 1 10.17 -2.06 16.51
N ALA A 2 9.20 -2.68 17.20
CA ALA A 2 7.91 -3.04 16.59
C ALA A 2 7.07 -1.86 16.07
N LEU A 3 7.19 -0.68 16.70
CA LEU A 3 6.46 0.54 16.30
C LEU A 3 6.89 1.07 14.93
N PHE A 4 8.19 0.98 14.60
CA PHE A 4 8.77 1.54 13.37
C PHE A 4 9.04 0.48 12.30
N ALA A 5 8.51 -0.72 12.46
CA ALA A 5 8.67 -1.80 11.49
C ALA A 5 7.86 -1.53 10.21
N ALA A 6 8.26 -2.15 9.10
CA ALA A 6 7.54 -2.10 7.82
C ALA A 6 6.06 -2.50 7.95
N GLN A 7 5.79 -3.44 8.85
CA GLN A 7 4.46 -3.90 9.25
C GLN A 7 4.32 -3.61 10.75
N PRO A 8 3.88 -2.40 11.13
CA PRO A 8 3.75 -2.04 12.54
C PRO A 8 2.58 -2.80 13.17
N GLY A 9 2.75 -3.15 14.44
CA GLY A 9 1.75 -3.82 15.26
C GLY A 9 1.51 -3.08 16.57
N PRO A 10 0.53 -3.51 17.38
CA PRO A 10 0.27 -2.91 18.68
C PRO A 10 1.50 -3.04 19.60
N VAL A 11 1.77 -1.98 20.36
CA VAL A 11 2.84 -1.95 21.37
C VAL A 11 2.21 -1.52 22.69
N LEU A 12 2.39 -2.32 23.74
CA LEU A 12 2.01 -1.97 25.10
C LEU A 12 3.26 -1.54 25.86
N LEU A 13 3.23 -0.32 26.41
CA LEU A 13 4.23 0.18 27.35
C LEU A 13 3.59 0.27 28.74
N SER A 14 4.19 -0.42 29.72
CA SER A 14 3.78 -0.36 31.12
C SER A 14 4.91 0.23 31.94
N VAL A 15 4.65 1.34 32.63
CA VAL A 15 5.63 2.05 33.47
C VAL A 15 5.11 2.07 34.91
N PRO A 16 5.87 1.60 35.90
CA PRO A 16 5.46 1.66 37.30
C PRO A 16 5.17 3.09 37.77
N TYR A 17 4.16 3.27 38.61
CA TYR A 17 3.70 4.60 39.05
C TYR A 17 4.78 5.41 39.78
N ASN A 18 5.62 4.76 40.58
CA ASN A 18 6.70 5.44 41.27
C ASN A 18 7.72 6.03 40.28
N VAL A 19 8.07 5.28 39.22
CA VAL A 19 9.01 5.72 38.18
C VAL A 19 8.45 6.90 37.40
N GLN A 20 7.14 6.92 37.12
CA GLN A 20 6.49 8.04 36.42
C GLN A 20 6.57 9.38 37.19
N LYS A 21 6.75 9.33 38.51
CA LYS A 21 6.81 10.52 39.37
C LYS A 21 8.21 11.05 39.59
N GLU A 22 9.23 10.30 39.20
CA GLU A 22 10.60 10.72 39.39
C GLU A 22 10.91 11.91 38.47
N THR A 23 11.68 12.86 39.02
CA THR A 23 12.16 14.00 38.25
C THR A 23 13.38 13.57 37.48
N VAL A 24 13.45 13.94 36.20
CA VAL A 24 14.59 13.66 35.33
C VAL A 24 15.09 14.95 34.72
N ASP A 25 16.37 14.97 34.36
CA ASP A 25 16.93 16.07 33.59
C ASP A 25 16.30 16.09 32.19
N GLU A 26 15.90 17.27 31.71
CA GLU A 26 15.34 17.45 30.37
C GLU A 26 16.34 17.08 29.28
N THR A 27 17.66 17.14 29.55
CA THR A 27 18.71 16.75 28.60
C THR A 27 18.61 15.28 28.19
N VAL A 28 17.89 14.44 28.94
CA VAL A 28 17.63 13.04 28.58
C VAL A 28 16.87 12.95 27.23
N LEU A 29 16.05 13.94 26.90
CA LEU A 29 15.31 13.98 25.64
C LEU A 29 16.23 14.16 24.42
N GLU A 30 17.37 14.81 24.60
CA GLU A 30 18.35 15.02 23.52
C GLU A 30 19.00 13.70 23.06
N GLN A 31 18.96 12.68 23.91
CA GLN A 31 19.48 11.34 23.62
C GLN A 31 18.45 10.43 22.93
N VAL A 32 17.21 10.90 22.77
CA VAL A 32 16.15 10.13 22.11
C VAL A 32 16.31 10.25 20.60
N HIS A 33 16.87 9.21 19.99
CA HIS A 33 16.97 9.08 18.55
C HIS A 33 15.89 8.13 18.02
N PHE A 34 15.08 8.62 17.10
CA PHE A 34 14.20 7.77 16.30
C PHE A 34 14.95 7.29 15.06
N PRO A 35 14.80 6.02 14.66
CA PRO A 35 15.34 5.58 13.39
C PRO A 35 14.72 6.40 12.25
N ASP A 36 15.53 6.73 11.26
CA ASP A 36 15.05 7.35 10.03
C ASP A 36 13.96 6.49 9.39
N ALA A 37 13.06 7.15 8.66
CA ALA A 37 12.03 6.46 7.90
C ALA A 37 12.68 5.36 7.05
N MET A 38 12.17 4.14 7.18
CA MET A 38 12.72 2.98 6.51
C MET A 38 12.82 3.26 5.00
N VAL A 39 14.05 3.25 4.47
CA VAL A 39 14.31 3.44 3.05
C VAL A 39 13.58 2.33 2.29
N ARG A 40 12.74 2.73 1.33
CA ARG A 40 12.09 1.76 0.46
C ARG A 40 13.13 1.26 -0.54
N ASP A 41 13.28 -0.05 -0.60
CA ASP A 41 14.10 -0.71 -1.60
C ASP A 41 13.64 -0.28 -3.01
N ALA A 42 14.58 0.12 -3.86
CA ALA A 42 14.33 0.46 -5.26
C ALA A 42 13.89 -0.76 -6.09
N GLY A 43 13.95 -1.96 -5.50
CA GLY A 43 13.63 -3.23 -6.13
C GLY A 43 14.82 -3.80 -6.89
N GLN A 44 14.64 -5.00 -7.44
CA GLN A 44 15.70 -5.66 -8.20
C GLN A 44 15.98 -4.92 -9.51
N PRO A 45 17.26 -4.74 -9.90
CA PRO A 45 17.62 -4.19 -11.20
C PRO A 45 16.92 -4.96 -12.33
N GLY A 46 16.26 -4.23 -13.24
CA GLY A 46 15.56 -4.81 -14.39
C GLY A 46 14.12 -5.26 -14.13
N ALA A 47 13.63 -5.28 -12.89
CA ALA A 47 12.24 -5.68 -12.59
C ALA A 47 11.20 -4.79 -13.30
N ILE A 48 11.45 -3.48 -13.37
CA ILE A 48 10.57 -2.54 -14.09
C ILE A 48 10.51 -2.86 -15.59
N ALA A 49 11.65 -3.17 -16.20
CA ALA A 49 11.70 -3.50 -17.63
C ALA A 49 10.96 -4.81 -17.94
N GLN A 50 11.09 -5.81 -17.06
CA GLN A 50 10.35 -7.08 -17.18
C GLN A 50 8.85 -6.87 -17.02
N LEU A 51 8.41 -6.09 -16.02
CA LEU A 51 6.99 -5.76 -15.83
C LEU A 51 6.42 -5.03 -17.05
N ALA A 52 7.15 -4.07 -17.60
CA ALA A 52 6.74 -3.36 -18.81
C ALA A 52 6.60 -4.28 -20.02
N GLN A 53 7.43 -5.31 -20.15
CA GLN A 53 7.29 -6.32 -21.21
C GLN A 53 6.04 -7.19 -21.01
N LEU A 54 5.75 -7.60 -19.78
CA LEU A 54 4.54 -8.37 -19.46
C LEU A 54 3.28 -7.55 -19.78
N ILE A 55 3.21 -6.29 -19.33
CA ILE A 55 2.08 -5.41 -19.60
C ILE A 55 1.86 -5.21 -21.10
N ARG A 56 2.93 -5.07 -21.90
CA ARG A 56 2.80 -4.94 -23.36
C ARG A 56 2.34 -6.23 -24.06
N GLY A 57 2.59 -7.39 -23.46
CA GLY A 57 2.20 -8.68 -24.02
C GLY A 57 0.79 -9.13 -23.60
N ALA A 58 0.21 -8.47 -22.60
CA ALA A 58 -1.15 -8.74 -22.12
C ALA A 58 -2.18 -8.03 -22.99
N GLU A 59 -3.26 -8.71 -23.31
CA GLU A 59 -4.42 -8.15 -24.01
C GLU A 59 -5.41 -7.51 -23.03
N ARG A 60 -5.53 -8.07 -21.82
CA ARG A 60 -6.52 -7.67 -20.80
C ARG A 60 -5.90 -7.64 -19.39
N PRO A 61 -4.85 -6.83 -19.16
CA PRO A 61 -4.23 -6.73 -17.84
C PRO A 61 -5.19 -6.09 -16.82
N VAL A 62 -5.03 -6.41 -15.53
CA VAL A 62 -5.75 -5.78 -14.41
C VAL A 62 -4.78 -5.34 -13.32
N ILE A 63 -4.97 -4.13 -12.80
CA ILE A 63 -4.24 -3.66 -11.61
C ILE A 63 -5.01 -4.03 -10.34
N ILE A 64 -4.36 -4.73 -9.41
CA ILE A 64 -4.89 -4.96 -8.06
C ILE A 64 -4.19 -4.01 -7.07
N ALA A 65 -4.86 -2.91 -6.73
CA ALA A 65 -4.31 -1.89 -5.83
C ALA A 65 -4.67 -2.16 -4.36
N GLY A 66 -3.64 -2.43 -3.54
CA GLY A 66 -3.78 -2.70 -2.11
C GLY A 66 -3.50 -1.48 -1.22
N TYR A 67 -3.56 -1.70 0.10
CA TYR A 67 -3.18 -0.68 1.11
C TYR A 67 -1.73 -0.18 0.95
N GLY A 68 -0.85 -1.00 0.36
CA GLY A 68 0.52 -0.61 0.05
C GLY A 68 0.59 0.65 -0.83
N CYS A 69 -0.32 0.81 -1.78
CA CYS A 69 -0.40 2.00 -2.64
C CYS A 69 -0.75 3.26 -1.83
N ILE A 70 -1.68 3.15 -0.87
CA ILE A 70 -2.04 4.24 0.04
C ILE A 70 -0.86 4.62 0.93
N LYS A 71 -0.21 3.63 1.57
CA LYS A 71 1.03 3.87 2.34
C LYS A 71 2.11 4.50 1.47
N ALA A 72 2.13 4.18 0.18
CA ALA A 72 3.10 4.71 -0.74
C ALA A 72 2.86 6.15 -1.17
N GLY A 73 1.65 6.68 -0.96
CA GLY A 73 1.23 7.95 -1.56
C GLY A 73 0.98 7.83 -3.07
N ALA A 74 0.84 6.61 -3.60
CA ALA A 74 0.93 6.30 -5.02
C ALA A 74 -0.37 6.56 -5.81
N ARG A 75 -1.22 7.48 -5.35
CA ARG A 75 -2.53 7.74 -5.97
C ARG A 75 -2.39 8.28 -7.39
N GLY A 76 -1.48 9.23 -7.59
CA GLY A 76 -1.27 9.85 -8.90
C GLY A 76 -0.65 8.87 -9.90
N GLU A 77 0.27 8.04 -9.43
CA GLU A 77 0.99 7.05 -10.21
C GLU A 77 0.06 5.92 -10.66
N VAL A 78 -0.77 5.39 -9.75
CA VAL A 78 -1.76 4.37 -10.10
C VAL A 78 -2.78 4.92 -11.09
N ALA A 79 -3.27 6.15 -10.88
CA ALA A 79 -4.18 6.80 -11.83
C ALA A 79 -3.52 7.00 -13.20
N SER A 80 -2.30 7.51 -13.24
CA SER A 80 -1.57 7.74 -14.49
C SER A 80 -1.31 6.46 -15.29
N ILE A 81 -1.00 5.34 -14.61
CA ILE A 81 -0.81 4.05 -15.28
C ILE A 81 -2.14 3.51 -15.78
N SER A 82 -3.17 3.52 -14.94
CA SER A 82 -4.51 3.04 -15.30
C SER A 82 -5.08 3.82 -16.49
N GLU A 83 -5.12 5.14 -16.41
CA GLU A 83 -5.69 6.00 -17.45
C GLU A 83 -4.81 6.04 -18.72
N GLY A 84 -3.49 6.04 -18.56
CA GLY A 84 -2.56 6.11 -19.68
C GLY A 84 -2.47 4.83 -20.51
N LEU A 85 -2.77 3.68 -19.90
CA LEU A 85 -2.72 2.36 -20.55
C LEU A 85 -4.11 1.72 -20.69
N ASP A 86 -5.17 2.42 -20.30
CA ASP A 86 -6.56 1.93 -20.27
C ASP A 86 -6.72 0.62 -19.47
N ILE A 87 -6.01 0.52 -18.35
CA ILE A 87 -5.97 -0.69 -17.53
C ILE A 87 -6.97 -0.58 -16.38
N PRO A 88 -7.96 -1.49 -16.27
CA PRO A 88 -8.91 -1.49 -15.17
C PRO A 88 -8.25 -1.83 -13.82
N VAL A 89 -8.81 -1.29 -12.76
CA VAL A 89 -8.28 -1.35 -11.39
C VAL A 89 -9.31 -1.97 -10.45
N ALA A 90 -8.91 -3.04 -9.77
CA ALA A 90 -9.59 -3.57 -8.60
C ALA A 90 -8.83 -3.18 -7.34
N THR A 91 -9.52 -2.98 -6.21
CA THR A 91 -8.87 -2.62 -4.94
C THR A 91 -9.08 -3.68 -3.87
N SER A 92 -8.14 -3.84 -2.93
CA SER A 92 -8.50 -4.48 -1.66
C SER A 92 -9.36 -3.55 -0.81
N LEU A 93 -10.04 -4.08 0.22
CA LEU A 93 -10.86 -3.24 1.12
C LEU A 93 -10.06 -2.09 1.74
N LYS A 94 -8.80 -2.35 2.14
CA LYS A 94 -7.91 -1.32 2.69
C LYS A 94 -7.27 -0.43 1.63
N GLY A 95 -7.33 -0.82 0.35
CA GLY A 95 -6.86 -0.01 -0.78
C GLY A 95 -7.95 0.87 -1.41
N LYS A 96 -9.21 0.69 -0.98
CA LYS A 96 -10.37 1.47 -1.47
C LYS A 96 -10.10 2.98 -1.35
N GLY A 97 -10.44 3.73 -2.41
CA GLY A 97 -10.15 5.16 -2.53
C GLY A 97 -8.80 5.53 -3.16
N ILE A 98 -7.96 4.54 -3.53
CA ILE A 98 -6.73 4.80 -4.29
C ILE A 98 -7.00 5.30 -5.72
N VAL A 99 -8.15 4.94 -6.30
CA VAL A 99 -8.64 5.44 -7.60
C VAL A 99 -10.05 6.02 -7.45
N THR A 100 -10.50 6.78 -8.44
CA THR A 100 -11.86 7.33 -8.48
C THR A 100 -12.86 6.21 -8.73
N GLU A 101 -13.72 5.92 -7.74
CA GLU A 101 -14.59 4.74 -7.78
C GLU A 101 -15.71 4.80 -8.84
N GLY A 102 -16.08 6.00 -9.28
CA GLY A 102 -17.01 6.21 -10.38
C GLY A 102 -16.36 6.15 -11.77
N SER A 103 -15.05 5.89 -11.85
CA SER A 103 -14.35 5.73 -13.12
C SER A 103 -14.83 4.47 -13.84
N PRO A 104 -14.95 4.48 -15.19
CA PRO A 104 -15.21 3.27 -15.96
C PRO A 104 -14.11 2.20 -15.79
N LEU A 105 -12.89 2.61 -15.43
CA LEU A 105 -11.77 1.71 -15.13
C LEU A 105 -11.79 1.15 -13.70
N SER A 106 -12.73 1.57 -12.85
CA SER A 106 -12.85 1.04 -11.50
C SER A 106 -13.72 -0.21 -11.48
N LEU A 107 -13.10 -1.38 -11.29
CA LEU A 107 -13.80 -2.65 -11.09
C LEU A 107 -14.43 -2.79 -9.69
N GLY A 108 -14.01 -1.92 -8.76
CA GLY A 108 -14.46 -1.94 -7.37
C GLY A 108 -13.56 -2.78 -6.46
N CYS A 109 -14.14 -3.24 -5.35
CA CYS A 109 -13.39 -3.86 -4.27
C CYS A 109 -13.41 -5.39 -4.35
N LEU A 110 -12.27 -6.03 -4.09
CA LEU A 110 -12.15 -7.46 -3.82
C LEU A 110 -12.37 -7.76 -2.34
N GLY A 111 -13.02 -8.89 -2.05
CA GLY A 111 -13.19 -9.41 -0.69
C GLY A 111 -14.59 -9.97 -0.42
N VAL A 112 -14.75 -10.63 0.72
CA VAL A 112 -16.00 -11.32 1.11
C VAL A 112 -17.19 -10.38 1.34
N THR A 113 -16.94 -9.09 1.56
CA THR A 113 -17.96 -8.05 1.74
C THR A 113 -18.23 -7.25 0.46
N SER A 114 -17.68 -7.68 -0.68
CA SER A 114 -17.92 -7.06 -1.99
C SER A 114 -19.11 -7.70 -2.72
N ASN A 115 -19.53 -7.07 -3.83
CA ASN A 115 -20.55 -7.63 -4.73
C ASN A 115 -20.01 -8.74 -5.66
N GLY A 116 -18.71 -9.06 -5.61
CA GLY A 116 -18.08 -10.12 -6.40
C GLY A 116 -17.77 -9.77 -7.86
N GLU A 117 -18.17 -8.60 -8.35
CA GLU A 117 -17.99 -8.21 -9.76
C GLU A 117 -16.51 -8.10 -10.15
N ALA A 118 -15.69 -7.43 -9.33
CA ALA A 118 -14.25 -7.34 -9.54
C ALA A 118 -13.58 -8.73 -9.63
N ARG A 119 -14.01 -9.68 -8.78
CA ARG A 119 -13.49 -11.05 -8.79
C ARG A 119 -13.86 -11.77 -10.08
N ARG A 120 -15.14 -11.69 -10.46
CA ARG A 120 -15.65 -12.33 -11.69
C ARG A 120 -14.94 -11.80 -12.92
N TYR A 121 -14.78 -10.48 -13.04
CA TYR A 121 -14.07 -9.86 -14.14
C TYR A 121 -12.65 -10.42 -14.28
N ILE A 122 -11.89 -10.45 -13.18
CA ILE A 122 -10.52 -10.96 -13.18
C ILE A 122 -10.47 -12.43 -13.61
N GLU A 123 -11.32 -13.28 -13.03
CA GLU A 123 -11.31 -14.72 -13.33
C GLU A 123 -11.71 -15.04 -14.78
N GLU A 124 -12.60 -14.26 -15.37
CA GLU A 124 -13.15 -14.52 -16.71
C GLU A 124 -12.37 -13.81 -17.83
N HIS A 125 -11.71 -12.69 -17.54
CA HIS A 125 -11.16 -11.80 -18.57
C HIS A 125 -9.66 -11.53 -18.43
N ALA A 126 -9.11 -11.50 -17.21
CA ALA A 126 -7.74 -11.04 -17.03
C ALA A 126 -6.72 -12.09 -17.51
N ASP A 127 -5.72 -11.62 -18.24
CA ASP A 127 -4.57 -12.42 -18.67
C ASP A 127 -3.24 -11.99 -18.01
N LEU A 128 -3.27 -10.90 -17.23
CA LEU A 128 -2.18 -10.42 -16.39
C LEU A 128 -2.68 -9.68 -15.14
#